data_AF-A0A1B9QPT2-F1
#
_entry.id   AF-A0A1B9QPT2-F1
#
_cell.length_a   1.000
_cell.length_b   1.000
_cell.length_c   1.000
_cell.angle_alpha   90.00
_cell.angle_beta   90.00
_cell.angle_gamma   90.00
#
_symmetry.space_group_name_H-M   'P 1'
#
loop_
_entity.id
_entity.type
_entity.pdbx_description
1 polymer ?
#
loop_
_entity_poly.entity_id
_entity_poly.type
_entity_poly.pdbx_seq_one_letter_code
_entity_poly.pdbx_strand_id
1 'polypeptide(L)'
;MIVSHNELVAAVNKAFLGMRRTCGEADVIANMVADLQMVGLDGVRHFNNASNFMGLEDDCPVDIQVRSDSKVEVDLHKASLACHLPVVMDYAIEKMVGKKTLRIELNNCHNRWLAYSELVKLAAKGIACMARWDNGSNPKSTLYVLNRGCVAPELFLSDLPLASYEHIHNMTIELSVQDFDIERLSDGYQTHIESEALFKTQEKAWNDGIEVDDGEWAALKETATAILVQSSERSAQGAGELTAS
;
A
#
# COMPACT_ATOMS: atom_id res chain seq x y z
N MET A 1 12.79 -15.72 8.81
CA MET A 1 13.74 -15.00 9.69
C MET A 1 13.06 -13.87 10.47
N ILE A 2 13.77 -13.28 11.45
CA ILE A 2 13.31 -12.12 12.23
C ILE A 2 14.21 -10.93 11.91
N VAL A 3 13.61 -9.76 11.64
CA VAL A 3 14.30 -8.49 11.38
C VAL A 3 13.72 -7.37 12.23
N SER A 4 14.51 -6.35 12.53
CA SER A 4 13.98 -5.15 13.17
C SER A 4 13.19 -4.28 12.19
N HIS A 5 12.29 -3.45 12.71
CA HIS A 5 11.58 -2.43 11.93
C HIS A 5 12.54 -1.55 11.13
N ASN A 6 13.62 -1.08 11.76
CA ASN A 6 14.60 -0.21 11.10
C ASN A 6 15.36 -0.92 9.98
N GLU A 7 15.68 -2.20 10.14
CA GLU A 7 16.29 -2.99 9.07
C GLU A 7 15.35 -3.19 7.89
N LEU A 8 14.07 -3.49 8.15
CA LEU A 8 13.07 -3.64 7.12
C LEU A 8 12.84 -2.33 6.36
N VAL A 9 12.58 -1.23 7.07
CA VAL A 9 12.41 0.10 6.47
C VAL A 9 13.63 0.49 5.64
N ALA A 10 14.84 0.31 6.18
CA ALA A 10 16.07 0.65 5.45
C ALA A 10 16.27 -0.22 4.20
N ALA A 11 15.89 -1.50 4.23
CA ALA A 11 15.99 -2.39 3.08
C ALA A 11 14.99 -2.00 1.98
N VAL A 12 13.71 -1.77 2.34
CA VAL A 12 12.66 -1.36 1.40
C VAL A 12 12.94 0.02 0.81
N ASN A 13 13.34 0.98 1.63
CA ASN A 13 13.68 2.33 1.16
C ASN A 13 14.79 2.28 0.11
N LYS A 14 15.87 1.52 0.39
CA LYS A 14 16.94 1.30 -0.59
C LYS A 14 16.38 0.67 -1.85
N ALA A 15 15.70 -0.46 -1.75
CA ALA A 15 15.14 -1.16 -2.90
C ALA A 15 14.28 -0.24 -3.79
N PHE A 16 13.39 0.56 -3.19
CA PHE A 16 12.54 1.50 -3.92
C PHE A 16 13.34 2.62 -4.62
N LEU A 17 14.29 3.26 -3.92
CA LEU A 17 15.16 4.29 -4.53
C LEU A 17 15.94 3.74 -5.75
N GLY A 18 16.25 2.46 -5.73
CA GLY A 18 16.89 1.75 -6.84
C GLY A 18 16.11 1.68 -8.12
N MET A 19 14.78 1.75 -8.02
CA MET A 19 13.89 1.74 -9.17
C MET A 19 13.93 3.06 -9.93
N ARG A 20 14.53 4.12 -9.34
CA ARG A 20 14.71 5.46 -9.92
C ARG A 20 13.40 6.09 -10.41
N ARG A 21 12.32 5.79 -9.69
CA ARG A 21 11.00 6.40 -9.87
C ARG A 21 11.05 7.86 -9.46
N THR A 22 10.27 8.68 -10.13
CA THR A 22 10.04 10.09 -9.81
C THR A 22 8.74 10.31 -9.04
N CYS A 23 7.85 9.30 -9.00
CA CYS A 23 6.67 9.26 -8.15
C CYS A 23 6.90 8.38 -6.91
N GLY A 24 6.15 8.68 -5.84
CA GLY A 24 6.23 7.97 -4.56
C GLY A 24 7.36 8.46 -3.65
N GLU A 25 7.10 8.45 -2.35
CA GLU A 25 8.06 8.83 -1.31
C GLU A 25 8.64 7.56 -0.68
N ALA A 26 9.95 7.35 -0.82
CA ALA A 26 10.60 6.09 -0.47
C ALA A 26 10.45 5.72 1.02
N ASP A 27 10.46 6.72 1.90
CA ASP A 27 10.23 6.57 3.33
C ASP A 27 8.77 6.23 3.64
N VAL A 28 7.81 6.89 2.99
CA VAL A 28 6.38 6.56 3.13
C VAL A 28 6.11 5.13 2.69
N ILE A 29 6.58 4.75 1.50
CA ILE A 29 6.41 3.38 0.96
C ILE A 29 7.08 2.34 1.86
N ALA A 30 8.28 2.64 2.38
CA ALA A 30 8.96 1.73 3.30
C ALA A 30 8.16 1.47 4.57
N ASN A 31 7.51 2.51 5.13
CA ASN A 31 6.60 2.35 6.26
C ASN A 31 5.31 1.61 5.86
N MET A 32 4.73 1.87 4.69
CA MET A 32 3.57 1.11 4.18
C MET A 32 3.85 -0.39 4.12
N VAL A 33 5.05 -0.77 3.69
CA VAL A 33 5.50 -2.17 3.64
C VAL A 33 5.75 -2.72 5.04
N ALA A 34 6.45 -1.99 5.89
CA ALA A 34 6.75 -2.42 7.25
C ALA A 34 5.47 -2.60 8.07
N ASP A 35 4.58 -1.62 8.07
CA ASP A 35 3.29 -1.66 8.77
C ASP A 35 2.46 -2.88 8.36
N LEU A 36 2.37 -3.14 7.05
CA LEU A 36 1.64 -4.27 6.51
C LEU A 36 2.27 -5.62 6.89
N GLN A 37 3.60 -5.70 6.93
CA GLN A 37 4.32 -6.89 7.40
C GLN A 37 4.09 -7.12 8.90
N MET A 38 4.12 -6.06 9.71
CA MET A 38 3.97 -6.14 11.16
C MET A 38 2.61 -6.64 11.60
N VAL A 39 1.56 -6.38 10.81
CA VAL A 39 0.20 -6.88 11.09
C VAL A 39 -0.04 -8.29 10.52
N GLY A 40 0.99 -8.92 9.93
CA GLY A 40 0.92 -10.28 9.40
C GLY A 40 0.27 -10.40 8.03
N LEU A 41 0.27 -9.33 7.23
CA LEU A 41 -0.36 -9.27 5.90
C LEU A 41 0.67 -9.20 4.77
N ASP A 42 1.85 -9.79 4.98
CA ASP A 42 2.88 -10.03 3.95
C ASP A 42 3.36 -8.79 3.18
N GLY A 43 3.61 -7.69 3.87
CA GLY A 43 4.09 -6.45 3.25
C GLY A 43 5.31 -6.62 2.34
N VAL A 44 6.30 -7.41 2.74
CA VAL A 44 7.52 -7.65 1.94
C VAL A 44 7.18 -8.37 0.63
N ARG A 45 6.35 -9.41 0.70
CA ARG A 45 5.90 -10.16 -0.48
C ARG A 45 5.13 -9.26 -1.43
N HIS A 46 4.26 -8.39 -0.92
CA HIS A 46 3.54 -7.43 -1.75
C HIS A 46 4.49 -6.44 -2.43
N PHE A 47 5.52 -5.97 -1.73
CA PHE A 47 6.53 -5.07 -2.31
C PHE A 47 7.42 -5.75 -3.35
N ASN A 48 7.89 -6.97 -3.09
CA ASN A 48 8.70 -7.73 -4.05
C ASN A 48 7.92 -8.00 -5.34
N ASN A 49 6.64 -8.41 -5.21
CA ASN A 49 5.76 -8.57 -6.37
C ASN A 49 5.55 -7.26 -7.13
N ALA A 50 5.40 -6.13 -6.43
CA ALA A 50 5.30 -4.81 -7.05
C ALA A 50 6.58 -4.45 -7.81
N SER A 51 7.74 -4.74 -7.21
CA SER A 51 9.07 -4.32 -7.70
C SER A 51 9.37 -4.86 -9.11
N ASN A 52 8.83 -6.03 -9.45
CA ASN A 52 8.93 -6.62 -10.79
C ASN A 52 8.27 -5.77 -11.89
N PHE A 53 7.31 -4.92 -11.53
CA PHE A 53 6.54 -4.08 -12.46
C PHE A 53 6.84 -2.59 -12.28
N MET A 54 7.09 -2.14 -11.04
CA MET A 54 7.31 -0.72 -10.73
C MET A 54 8.46 -0.10 -11.51
N GLY A 55 9.55 -0.83 -11.78
CA GLY A 55 10.66 -0.33 -12.59
C GLY A 55 10.36 -0.21 -14.10
N LEU A 56 9.22 -0.73 -14.56
CA LEU A 56 8.77 -0.72 -15.95
C LEU A 56 7.57 0.21 -16.19
N GLU A 57 6.98 0.74 -15.11
CA GLU A 57 5.85 1.64 -15.16
C GLU A 57 6.27 3.03 -15.63
N ASP A 58 5.40 3.70 -16.37
CA ASP A 58 5.60 5.10 -16.72
C ASP A 58 5.44 5.98 -15.48
N ASP A 59 6.42 6.84 -15.25
CA ASP A 59 6.36 7.89 -14.23
C ASP A 59 5.43 9.00 -14.70
N CYS A 60 4.12 8.79 -14.54
CA CYS A 60 3.09 9.75 -14.91
C CYS A 60 2.27 10.20 -13.69
N PRO A 61 1.80 11.46 -13.67
CA PRO A 61 0.78 11.89 -12.72
C PRO A 61 -0.50 11.07 -12.89
N VAL A 62 -1.27 10.95 -11.80
CA VAL A 62 -2.61 10.37 -11.85
C VAL A 62 -3.62 11.35 -12.43
N ASP A 63 -4.61 10.84 -13.16
CA ASP A 63 -5.71 11.65 -13.68
C ASP A 63 -6.88 11.68 -12.69
N ILE A 64 -7.13 12.85 -12.09
CA ILE A 64 -8.21 13.04 -11.11
C ILE A 64 -9.41 13.74 -11.76
N GLN A 65 -10.58 13.11 -11.69
CA GLN A 65 -11.84 13.66 -12.21
C GLN A 65 -12.91 13.70 -11.11
N VAL A 66 -13.38 14.90 -10.78
CA VAL A 66 -14.50 15.10 -9.84
C VAL A 66 -15.81 14.87 -10.59
N ARG A 67 -16.53 13.80 -10.28
CA ARG A 67 -17.79 13.44 -10.95
C ARG A 67 -19.01 14.06 -10.30
N SER A 68 -18.97 14.23 -8.98
CA SER A 68 -19.99 14.89 -8.19
C SER A 68 -19.37 15.38 -6.88
N ASP A 69 -20.16 16.07 -6.06
CA ASP A 69 -19.70 16.51 -4.75
C ASP A 69 -19.22 15.36 -3.86
N SER A 70 -19.76 14.15 -4.02
CA SER A 70 -19.43 12.99 -3.19
C SER A 70 -18.68 11.89 -3.94
N LYS A 71 -18.16 12.14 -5.15
CA LYS A 71 -17.43 11.14 -5.95
C LYS A 71 -16.23 11.72 -6.70
N VAL A 72 -15.07 11.11 -6.48
CA VAL A 72 -13.83 11.34 -7.22
C VAL A 72 -13.44 10.05 -7.95
N GLU A 73 -13.06 10.17 -9.21
CA GLU A 73 -12.44 9.08 -9.97
C GLU A 73 -10.98 9.43 -10.21
N VAL A 74 -10.10 8.45 -10.05
CA VAL A 74 -8.65 8.58 -10.22
C VAL A 74 -8.18 7.44 -11.12
N ASP A 75 -7.58 7.74 -12.27
CA ASP A 75 -6.89 6.73 -13.08
C ASP A 75 -5.41 6.72 -12.72
N LEU A 76 -4.91 5.55 -12.33
CA LEU A 76 -3.50 5.33 -11.96
C LEU A 76 -2.66 4.85 -13.15
N HIS A 77 -3.25 4.65 -14.32
CA HIS A 77 -2.51 4.28 -15.54
C HIS A 77 -1.65 3.01 -15.38
N LYS A 78 -2.15 2.04 -14.62
CA LYS A 78 -1.46 0.78 -14.25
C LYS A 78 -0.28 0.97 -13.31
N ALA A 79 -0.23 2.08 -12.58
CA ALA A 79 0.79 2.30 -11.57
C ALA A 79 0.47 1.60 -10.23
N SER A 80 1.53 1.34 -9.47
CA SER A 80 1.43 0.86 -8.09
C SER A 80 0.69 1.88 -7.23
N LEU A 81 -0.31 1.40 -6.49
CA LEU A 81 -1.07 2.24 -5.57
C LEU A 81 -0.17 2.92 -4.53
N ALA A 82 0.93 2.27 -4.13
CA ALA A 82 1.84 2.78 -3.12
C ALA A 82 2.49 4.12 -3.50
N CYS A 83 2.74 4.36 -4.80
CA CYS A 83 3.38 5.59 -5.25
C CYS A 83 2.45 6.82 -5.20
N HIS A 84 1.14 6.61 -5.23
CA HIS A 84 0.17 7.69 -5.49
C HIS A 84 -0.89 7.85 -4.39
N LEU A 85 -1.17 6.80 -3.63
CA LEU A 85 -2.25 6.83 -2.64
C LEU A 85 -2.09 7.95 -1.60
N PRO A 86 -0.91 8.24 -1.02
CA PRO A 86 -0.78 9.33 -0.04
C PRO A 86 -1.31 10.67 -0.59
N VAL A 87 -0.88 11.05 -1.80
CA VAL A 87 -1.32 12.29 -2.46
C VAL A 87 -2.81 12.27 -2.81
N VAL A 88 -3.31 11.11 -3.28
CA VAL A 88 -4.75 10.95 -3.58
C VAL A 88 -5.59 11.10 -2.31
N MET A 89 -5.12 10.57 -1.18
CA MET A 89 -5.79 10.68 0.10
C MET A 89 -5.81 12.10 0.63
N ASP A 90 -4.70 12.83 0.53
CA ASP A 90 -4.64 14.25 0.93
C ASP A 90 -5.64 15.09 0.12
N TYR A 91 -5.66 14.90 -1.21
CA TYR A 91 -6.65 15.54 -2.08
C TYR A 91 -8.08 15.17 -1.69
N ALA A 92 -8.35 13.89 -1.44
CA ALA A 92 -9.69 13.42 -1.08
C ALA A 92 -10.17 14.00 0.25
N ILE A 93 -9.31 14.06 1.27
CA ILE A 93 -9.63 14.68 2.57
C ILE A 93 -10.00 16.15 2.39
N GLU A 94 -9.25 16.90 1.58
CA GLU A 94 -9.58 18.29 1.25
C GLU A 94 -10.95 18.38 0.56
N LYS A 95 -11.23 17.49 -0.40
CA LYS A 95 -12.53 17.45 -1.09
C LYS A 95 -13.69 17.00 -0.21
N MET A 96 -13.42 16.33 0.90
CA MET A 96 -14.44 15.88 1.86
C MET A 96 -14.89 16.98 2.83
N VAL A 97 -14.16 18.11 2.93
CA VAL A 97 -14.52 19.20 3.84
C VAL A 97 -15.97 19.66 3.60
N GLY A 98 -16.75 19.70 4.68
CA GLY A 98 -18.18 20.06 4.65
C GLY A 98 -19.12 18.95 4.17
N LYS A 99 -18.60 17.75 3.87
CA LYS A 99 -19.37 16.60 3.38
C LYS A 99 -19.35 15.46 4.39
N LYS A 100 -20.42 14.67 4.38
CA LYS A 100 -20.52 13.50 5.28
C LYS A 100 -19.76 12.29 4.75
N THR A 101 -19.74 12.13 3.43
CA THR A 101 -19.11 11.00 2.76
C THR A 101 -18.42 11.43 1.48
N LEU A 102 -17.39 10.68 1.09
CA LEU A 102 -16.71 10.81 -0.19
C LEU A 102 -16.31 9.43 -0.70
N ARG A 103 -16.69 9.11 -1.95
CA ARG A 103 -16.28 7.90 -2.64
C ARG A 103 -15.16 8.19 -3.63
N ILE A 104 -14.11 7.38 -3.59
CA ILE A 104 -12.94 7.46 -4.45
C ILE A 104 -12.88 6.16 -5.25
N GLU A 105 -12.95 6.26 -6.57
CA GLU A 105 -12.75 5.13 -7.47
C GLU A 105 -11.33 5.20 -8.05
N LEU A 106 -10.49 4.26 -7.68
CA LEU A 106 -9.12 4.11 -8.17
C LEU A 106 -9.15 3.10 -9.33
N ASN A 107 -8.91 3.57 -10.55
CA ASN A 107 -8.91 2.75 -11.76
C ASN A 107 -7.49 2.35 -12.14
N ASN A 108 -7.35 1.17 -12.76
CA ASN A 108 -6.09 0.67 -13.30
C ASN A 108 -4.92 0.76 -12.30
N CYS A 109 -5.09 0.22 -11.11
CA CYS A 109 -4.04 0.18 -10.09
C CYS A 109 -3.58 -1.27 -9.81
N HIS A 110 -2.52 -1.42 -9.02
CA HIS A 110 -2.13 -2.70 -8.43
C HIS A 110 -1.48 -2.49 -7.05
N ASN A 111 -1.14 -3.59 -6.37
CA ASN A 111 -0.59 -3.59 -5.00
C ASN A 111 -1.48 -2.91 -3.94
N ARG A 112 -2.79 -3.15 -4.03
CA ARG A 112 -3.82 -2.52 -3.18
C ARG A 112 -3.66 -2.76 -1.69
N TRP A 113 -3.06 -3.88 -1.29
CA TRP A 113 -2.73 -4.14 0.11
C TRP A 113 -1.82 -3.08 0.73
N LEU A 114 -0.95 -2.45 -0.06
CA LEU A 114 -0.10 -1.35 0.42
C LEU A 114 -0.91 -0.13 0.83
N ALA A 115 -2.22 -0.05 0.54
CA ALA A 115 -3.09 0.99 1.08
C ALA A 115 -3.24 0.94 2.60
N TYR A 116 -2.98 -0.22 3.23
CA TYR A 116 -3.33 -0.50 4.61
C TYR A 116 -3.01 0.64 5.58
N SER A 117 -1.75 1.08 5.67
CA SER A 117 -1.35 2.06 6.68
C SER A 117 -1.81 3.48 6.36
N GLU A 118 -1.91 3.84 5.07
CA GLU A 118 -2.50 5.11 4.65
C GLU A 118 -3.95 5.21 5.09
N LEU A 119 -4.71 4.11 5.04
CA LEU A 119 -6.09 4.07 5.51
C LEU A 119 -6.18 4.06 7.05
N VAL A 120 -5.27 3.35 7.74
CA VAL A 120 -5.21 3.34 9.22
C VAL A 120 -5.06 4.75 9.79
N LYS A 121 -4.26 5.61 9.13
CA LYS A 121 -4.04 7.00 9.55
C LYS A 121 -5.33 7.85 9.56
N LEU A 122 -6.39 7.44 8.84
CA LEU A 122 -7.64 8.20 8.74
C LEU A 122 -8.50 8.09 9.99
N ALA A 123 -8.54 6.92 10.63
CA ALA A 123 -9.35 6.71 11.83
C ALA A 123 -8.93 7.59 13.00
N ALA A 124 -7.62 7.83 13.14
CA ALA A 124 -7.06 8.76 14.13
C ALA A 124 -7.48 10.23 13.86
N LYS A 125 -7.84 10.57 12.62
CA LYS A 125 -8.38 11.87 12.22
C LYS A 125 -9.91 11.95 12.37
N GLY A 126 -10.56 10.93 12.95
CA GLY A 126 -12.00 10.86 13.11
C GLY A 126 -12.76 10.57 11.81
N ILE A 127 -12.10 9.99 10.80
CA ILE A 127 -12.68 9.61 9.52
C ILE A 127 -12.74 8.07 9.45
N ALA A 128 -13.93 7.51 9.31
CA ALA A 128 -14.08 6.10 8.98
C ALA A 128 -13.72 5.87 7.51
N CYS A 129 -13.12 4.73 7.22
CA CYS A 129 -12.73 4.34 5.87
C CYS A 129 -13.18 2.90 5.58
N MET A 130 -13.79 2.71 4.43
CA MET A 130 -14.01 1.40 3.82
C MET A 130 -13.21 1.33 2.52
N ALA A 131 -12.60 0.19 2.25
CA ALA A 131 -12.02 -0.06 0.94
C ALA A 131 -12.38 -1.46 0.45
N ARG A 132 -12.58 -1.61 -0.85
CA ARG A 132 -12.88 -2.90 -1.48
C ARG A 132 -12.24 -3.04 -2.84
N TRP A 133 -11.83 -4.26 -3.15
CA TRP A 133 -11.27 -4.60 -4.46
C TRP A 133 -11.39 -6.08 -4.77
N ASP A 134 -11.27 -6.39 -6.04
CA ASP A 134 -11.23 -7.75 -6.56
C ASP A 134 -9.83 -8.07 -7.12
N ASN A 135 -9.47 -9.34 -7.20
CA ASN A 135 -8.19 -9.81 -7.71
C ASN A 135 -8.36 -10.98 -8.70
N GLY A 136 -7.39 -11.12 -9.61
CA GLY A 136 -7.28 -12.29 -10.48
C GLY A 136 -6.85 -13.56 -9.73
N SER A 137 -6.17 -13.42 -8.59
CA SER A 137 -5.73 -14.48 -7.68
C SER A 137 -6.50 -14.46 -6.37
N ASN A 138 -6.34 -15.48 -5.52
CA ASN A 138 -6.90 -15.43 -4.18
C ASN A 138 -6.14 -14.43 -3.28
N PRO A 139 -6.82 -13.75 -2.34
CA PRO A 139 -8.28 -13.72 -2.19
C PRO A 139 -8.95 -13.00 -3.37
N LYS A 140 -10.05 -13.56 -3.88
CA LYS A 140 -10.77 -13.03 -5.05
C LYS A 140 -11.41 -11.68 -4.81
N SER A 141 -11.96 -11.47 -3.62
CA SER A 141 -12.43 -10.16 -3.16
C SER A 141 -11.91 -9.87 -1.77
N THR A 142 -11.65 -8.60 -1.51
CA THR A 142 -11.24 -8.10 -0.20
C THR A 142 -12.07 -6.88 0.16
N LEU A 143 -12.55 -6.87 1.39
CA LEU A 143 -13.18 -5.73 2.03
C LEU A 143 -12.37 -5.38 3.29
N TYR A 144 -12.06 -4.09 3.40
CA TYR A 144 -11.40 -3.45 4.51
C TYR A 144 -12.40 -2.48 5.12
N VAL A 145 -12.64 -2.55 6.43
CA VAL A 145 -13.49 -1.60 7.14
C VAL A 145 -12.78 -1.10 8.38
N LEU A 146 -12.59 0.21 8.48
CA LEU A 146 -11.98 0.87 9.62
C LEU A 146 -12.90 1.99 10.11
N ASN A 147 -13.53 1.78 11.25
CA ASN A 147 -14.37 2.78 11.89
C ASN A 147 -13.54 3.82 12.65
N ARG A 148 -14.16 4.94 13.00
CA ARG A 148 -13.45 6.08 13.61
C ARG A 148 -12.85 5.68 14.94
N GLY A 149 -11.61 6.12 15.20
CA GLY A 149 -10.90 5.83 16.44
C GLY A 149 -10.39 4.40 16.58
N CYS A 150 -10.71 3.47 15.66
CA CYS A 150 -10.12 2.14 15.62
C CYS A 150 -8.64 2.22 15.20
N VAL A 151 -7.79 1.37 15.78
CA VAL A 151 -6.35 1.33 15.50
C VAL A 151 -5.96 0.24 14.49
N ALA A 152 -6.89 -0.67 14.19
CA ALA A 152 -6.76 -1.72 13.18
C ALA A 152 -8.13 -1.95 12.50
N PRO A 153 -8.15 -2.36 11.22
CA PRO A 153 -9.39 -2.61 10.48
C PRO A 153 -9.96 -3.99 10.76
N GLU A 154 -11.24 -4.17 10.43
CA GLU A 154 -11.83 -5.47 10.14
C GLU A 154 -11.60 -5.81 8.67
N LEU A 155 -11.09 -7.01 8.38
CA LEU A 155 -10.86 -7.48 7.01
C LEU A 155 -11.74 -8.68 6.69
N PHE A 156 -12.36 -8.64 5.52
CA PHE A 156 -13.20 -9.72 5.03
C PHE A 156 -12.70 -10.18 3.67
N LEU A 157 -12.50 -11.49 3.51
CA LEU A 157 -11.96 -12.10 2.30
C LEU A 157 -12.96 -13.12 1.72
N SER A 158 -12.99 -13.15 0.40
CA SER A 158 -13.78 -14.12 -0.37
C SER A 158 -12.91 -14.76 -1.44
N ASP A 159 -13.00 -16.08 -1.53
CA ASP A 159 -12.38 -16.88 -2.59
C ASP A 159 -13.40 -17.31 -3.65
N LEU A 160 -14.65 -16.84 -3.54
CA LEU A 160 -15.69 -17.16 -4.50
C LEU A 160 -15.34 -16.58 -5.89
N PRO A 161 -15.71 -17.27 -6.98
CA PRO A 161 -15.51 -16.76 -8.32
C PRO A 161 -16.18 -15.39 -8.53
N LEU A 162 -15.45 -14.48 -9.16
CA LEU A 162 -15.99 -13.17 -9.53
C LEU A 162 -17.05 -13.29 -10.62
N ALA A 163 -18.09 -12.47 -10.53
CA ALA A 163 -19.12 -12.38 -11.56
C ALA A 163 -18.61 -11.74 -12.87
N SER A 164 -17.61 -10.85 -12.76
CA SER A 164 -16.93 -10.20 -13.89
C SER A 164 -15.48 -9.91 -13.54
N TYR A 165 -14.62 -9.91 -14.55
CA TYR A 165 -13.20 -9.54 -14.43
C TYR A 165 -12.89 -8.14 -14.99
N GLU A 166 -13.91 -7.38 -15.41
CA GLU A 166 -13.76 -6.08 -16.06
C GLU A 166 -13.04 -5.04 -15.18
N HIS A 167 -13.19 -5.15 -13.86
CA HIS A 167 -12.67 -4.18 -12.89
C HIS A 167 -11.68 -4.80 -11.88
N ILE A 168 -11.03 -5.92 -12.23
CA ILE A 168 -10.03 -6.58 -11.36
C ILE A 168 -8.80 -5.72 -11.05
N HIS A 169 -8.63 -4.63 -11.81
CA HIS A 169 -7.58 -3.65 -11.59
C HIS A 169 -8.11 -2.35 -10.98
N ASN A 170 -9.28 -2.37 -10.34
CA ASN A 170 -9.83 -1.21 -9.65
C ASN A 170 -9.88 -1.41 -8.13
N MET A 171 -9.98 -0.31 -7.40
CA MET A 171 -10.21 -0.29 -5.95
C MET A 171 -11.17 0.85 -5.64
N THR A 172 -12.17 0.59 -4.81
CA THR A 172 -13.05 1.64 -4.30
C THR A 172 -12.67 1.94 -2.86
N ILE A 173 -12.57 3.22 -2.51
CA ILE A 173 -12.41 3.69 -1.13
C ILE A 173 -13.59 4.60 -0.81
N GLU A 174 -14.20 4.45 0.36
CA GLU A 174 -15.23 5.34 0.87
C GLU A 174 -14.82 5.92 2.21
N LEU A 175 -14.85 7.24 2.31
CA LEU A 175 -14.59 8.00 3.51
C LEU A 175 -15.90 8.47 4.11
N SER A 176 -16.01 8.43 5.43
CA SER A 176 -17.23 8.81 6.15
C SER A 176 -16.93 9.47 7.49
N VAL A 177 -17.72 10.49 7.84
CA VAL A 177 -17.72 11.07 9.20
C VAL A 177 -18.56 10.24 10.19
N GLN A 178 -19.16 9.14 9.73
CA GLN A 178 -19.93 8.17 10.50
C GLN A 178 -19.34 6.78 10.34
N ASP A 179 -19.54 5.93 11.33
CA ASP A 179 -19.07 4.54 11.30
C ASP A 179 -19.90 3.69 10.33
N PHE A 180 -19.25 2.69 9.74
CA PHE A 180 -19.88 1.73 8.85
C PHE A 180 -20.49 0.56 9.62
N ASP A 181 -21.62 0.07 9.10
CA ASP A 181 -22.26 -1.17 9.54
C ASP A 181 -21.50 -2.37 8.98
N ILE A 182 -20.65 -2.96 9.82
CA ILE A 182 -19.75 -4.05 9.45
C ILE A 182 -20.52 -5.31 9.06
N GLU A 183 -21.53 -5.70 9.85
CA GLU A 183 -22.33 -6.91 9.60
C GLU A 183 -22.94 -6.84 8.20
N ARG A 184 -23.57 -5.71 7.87
CA ARG A 184 -24.18 -5.51 6.55
C ARG A 184 -23.17 -5.48 5.41
N LEU A 185 -21.99 -4.90 5.61
CA LEU A 185 -20.96 -4.81 4.56
C LEU A 185 -20.24 -6.14 4.31
N SER A 186 -20.06 -6.93 5.36
CA SER A 186 -19.37 -8.22 5.33
C SER A 186 -20.20 -9.36 4.75
N ASP A 187 -21.47 -9.13 4.43
CA ASP A 187 -22.35 -10.15 3.85
C ASP A 187 -21.74 -10.73 2.56
N GLY A 188 -21.72 -12.06 2.47
CA GLY A 188 -21.14 -12.78 1.34
C GLY A 188 -19.62 -12.98 1.36
N TYR A 189 -18.89 -12.56 2.41
CA TYR A 189 -17.49 -12.93 2.63
C TYR A 189 -17.36 -14.17 3.51
N GLN A 190 -16.35 -15.03 3.26
CA GLN A 190 -16.21 -16.31 3.96
C GLN A 190 -15.19 -16.28 5.09
N THR A 191 -14.20 -15.39 4.98
CA THR A 191 -13.12 -15.27 5.95
C THR A 191 -13.16 -13.89 6.57
N HIS A 192 -13.07 -13.84 7.89
CA HIS A 192 -12.96 -12.60 8.66
C HIS A 192 -11.65 -12.63 9.43
N ILE A 193 -10.82 -11.60 9.23
CA ILE A 193 -9.65 -11.33 10.04
C ILE A 193 -10.00 -10.17 10.96
N GLU A 194 -10.10 -10.48 12.25
CA GLU A 194 -10.52 -9.53 13.27
C GLU A 194 -9.44 -8.46 13.51
N SER A 195 -9.88 -7.24 13.79
CA SER A 195 -9.00 -6.13 14.15
C SER A 195 -8.09 -6.45 15.34
N GLU A 196 -8.60 -7.20 16.33
CA GLU A 196 -7.84 -7.64 17.51
C GLU A 196 -6.69 -8.58 17.13
N ALA A 197 -6.87 -9.45 16.13
CA ALA A 197 -5.82 -10.36 15.67
C ALA A 197 -4.68 -9.61 14.97
N LEU A 198 -5.02 -8.61 14.14
CA LEU A 198 -4.03 -7.73 13.52
C LEU A 198 -3.25 -6.93 14.57
N PHE A 199 -3.96 -6.37 15.55
CA PHE A 199 -3.34 -5.61 16.63
C PHE A 199 -2.37 -6.45 17.47
N LYS A 200 -2.77 -7.67 17.86
CA LYS A 200 -1.89 -8.61 18.58
C LYS A 200 -0.65 -8.98 17.77
N THR A 201 -0.80 -9.16 16.46
CA THR A 201 0.32 -9.47 15.57
C THR A 201 1.30 -8.30 15.49
N GLN A 202 0.78 -7.07 15.41
CA GLN A 202 1.59 -5.85 15.45
C GLN A 202 2.33 -5.68 16.78
N GLU A 203 1.66 -5.89 17.92
CA GLU A 203 2.28 -5.82 19.25
C GLU A 203 3.40 -6.84 19.39
N LYS A 204 3.17 -8.07 18.91
CA LYS A 204 4.21 -9.11 18.87
C LYS A 204 5.39 -8.68 18.00
N ALA A 205 5.13 -8.12 16.81
CA ALA A 205 6.19 -7.66 15.91
C ALA A 205 7.05 -6.53 16.53
N TRP A 206 6.45 -5.67 17.36
CA TRP A 206 7.19 -4.66 18.12
C TRP A 206 8.09 -5.25 19.20
N ASN A 207 7.64 -6.28 19.91
CA ASN A 207 8.37 -6.87 21.04
C ASN A 207 9.43 -7.88 20.59
N ASP A 208 9.09 -8.74 19.63
CA ASP A 208 9.88 -9.91 19.25
C ASP A 208 10.66 -9.70 17.94
N GLY A 209 10.37 -8.60 17.22
CA GLY A 209 10.84 -8.36 15.86
C GLY A 209 9.87 -8.85 14.80
N ILE A 210 10.13 -8.45 13.56
CA ILE A 210 9.24 -8.68 12.42
C ILE A 210 9.61 -9.99 11.74
N GLU A 211 8.66 -10.91 11.66
CA GLU A 211 8.82 -12.16 10.91
C GLU A 211 8.71 -11.89 9.41
N VAL A 212 9.69 -12.37 8.66
CA VAL A 212 9.75 -12.28 7.19
C VAL A 212 10.21 -13.62 6.64
N ASP A 213 9.57 -14.11 5.57
CA ASP A 213 10.03 -15.29 4.85
C ASP A 213 11.47 -15.12 4.34
N ASP A 214 12.29 -16.16 4.44
CA ASP A 214 13.72 -16.08 4.11
C ASP A 214 13.93 -15.80 2.61
N GLY A 215 13.07 -16.35 1.74
CA GLY A 215 13.10 -16.13 0.30
C GLY A 215 12.69 -14.71 -0.06
N GLU A 216 11.59 -14.21 0.54
CA GLU A 216 11.14 -12.84 0.36
C GLU A 216 12.16 -11.82 0.86
N TRP A 217 12.81 -12.09 1.99
CA TRP A 217 13.90 -11.24 2.48
C TRP A 217 15.11 -11.24 1.54
N ALA A 218 15.51 -12.40 1.04
CA ALA A 218 16.62 -12.51 0.10
C ALA A 218 16.34 -11.71 -1.20
N ALA A 219 15.13 -11.84 -1.75
CA ALA A 219 14.71 -11.10 -2.95
C ALA A 219 14.70 -9.57 -2.72
N LEU A 220 14.23 -9.12 -1.56
CA LEU A 220 14.28 -7.70 -1.18
C LEU A 220 15.73 -7.20 -1.11
N LYS A 221 16.62 -7.98 -0.48
CA LYS A 221 18.04 -7.65 -0.33
C LYS A 221 18.78 -7.62 -1.66
N GLU A 222 18.46 -8.51 -2.59
CA GLU A 222 19.02 -8.51 -3.94
C GLU A 222 18.66 -7.21 -4.67
N THR A 223 17.38 -6.85 -4.65
CA THR A 223 16.86 -5.59 -5.24
C THR A 223 17.56 -4.37 -4.65
N ALA A 224 17.73 -4.34 -3.32
CA ALA A 224 18.44 -3.25 -2.64
C ALA A 224 19.95 -3.19 -2.96
N THR A 225 20.58 -4.33 -3.28
CA THR A 225 22.03 -4.43 -3.51
C THR A 225 22.41 -4.06 -4.94
N ALA A 226 21.55 -4.33 -5.93
CA ALA A 226 21.77 -3.96 -7.34
C ALA A 226 22.11 -2.46 -7.51
N ILE A 227 21.60 -1.63 -6.61
CA ILE A 227 21.81 -0.19 -6.53
C ILE A 227 23.20 0.17 -6.04
N LEU A 228 23.68 -0.53 -5.01
CA LEU A 228 24.98 -0.28 -4.39
C LEU A 228 26.12 -0.60 -5.37
N VAL A 229 25.95 -1.59 -6.23
CA VAL A 229 26.92 -1.92 -7.28
C VAL A 229 26.96 -0.82 -8.35
N GLN A 230 25.81 -0.39 -8.87
CA GLN A 230 25.74 0.69 -9.86
C GLN A 230 26.25 2.04 -9.34
N SER A 231 25.99 2.37 -8.07
CA SER A 231 26.48 3.61 -7.46
C SER A 231 27.98 3.55 -7.18
N SER A 232 28.52 2.38 -6.82
CA SER A 232 29.96 2.17 -6.64
C SER A 232 30.74 2.28 -7.96
N GLU A 233 30.21 1.72 -9.06
CA GLU A 233 30.82 1.83 -10.39
C GLU A 233 30.82 3.28 -10.91
N ARG A 234 29.71 4.03 -10.75
CA ARG A 234 29.66 5.46 -11.11
C ARG A 234 30.55 6.33 -10.23
N SER A 235 30.63 6.04 -8.94
CA SER A 235 31.52 6.77 -8.02
C SER A 235 33.00 6.50 -8.35
N ALA A 236 33.35 5.27 -8.72
CA ALA A 236 34.69 4.91 -9.17
C ALA A 236 35.08 5.58 -10.50
N GLN A 237 34.12 5.83 -11.40
CA GLN A 237 34.34 6.56 -12.66
C GLN A 237 34.37 8.09 -12.49
N GLY A 238 33.78 8.64 -11.42
CA GLY A 238 33.71 10.09 -11.18
C GLY A 238 34.78 10.64 -10.22
N ALA A 239 35.46 9.79 -9.43
CA ALA A 239 36.40 10.22 -8.40
C ALA A 239 37.87 10.27 -8.85
N GLY A 240 38.14 10.52 -10.15
CA GLY A 240 39.49 10.39 -10.69
C GLY A 240 39.77 11.15 -11.98
N GLU A 241 39.38 12.41 -12.10
CA GLU A 241 40.02 13.34 -13.06
C GLU A 241 40.29 14.69 -12.36
N LEU A 242 41.37 14.73 -11.57
CA LEU A 242 42.14 15.95 -11.38
C LEU A 242 43.08 16.07 -12.58
N THR A 243 42.65 16.74 -13.64
CA THR A 243 43.55 17.18 -14.70
C THR A 243 44.44 18.29 -14.15
N ALA A 244 45.61 17.89 -13.67
CA ALA A 244 46.73 18.80 -13.48
C ALA A 244 47.55 18.87 -14.77
N SER A 245 47.59 20.08 -15.34
CA SER A 245 48.49 20.59 -16.40
C SER A 245 48.10 20.30 -17.85
#